data_AF-A0AAX4PGU8-F1
#
_entry.id   AF-A0AAX4PGU8-F1
#
_cell.length_a   1.000
_cell.length_b   1.000
_cell.length_c   1.000
_cell.angle_alpha   90.00
_cell.angle_beta   90.00
_cell.angle_gamma   90.00
#
_symmetry.space_group_name_H-M   'P 1'
#
loop_
_entity.id
_entity.type
_entity.pdbx_description
1 polymer ?
#
loop_
_entity_poly.entity_id
_entity_poly.type
_entity_poly.pdbx_seq_one_letter_code
_entity_poly.pdbx_strand_id
1 'polypeptide(L)'
;MAQHRAAMRIGGGAASRPGAREAASLAIPGRARCSARRRDARSRAALEDKDLTFNTTTVVENRPASADGVLRTLLLSVDDDVRQLSGRKFGSIPSLERLENPRWIDAFNQPGQYVIARNAEGAKERVVLASTPYDAHKDSAFLSASKVQILVDRNNTGGLNLGNLAPGDQFESSEVLGRGFQSLFHEEDRLGLSLEEGKNLVLVASGTGIGPIRAVADWAPVQAYAGNGHVVSLFYHYESLESAAYVDEFQSWREAGIHVRPCQGKDASVIEGELFDQKGEVRSTIVKPDTDPSFLISGFPGKVTARLSRLLSNNGISGNRVFYCDF
;
A
#
# COMPACT_ATOMS: atom_id res chain seq x y z
N MET A 1 23.11 -72.76 -22.68
CA MET A 1 22.31 -72.09 -23.72
C MET A 1 22.66 -70.60 -23.67
N ALA A 2 23.72 -70.17 -24.38
CA ALA A 2 23.66 -69.42 -25.66
C ALA A 2 22.93 -68.07 -25.49
N GLN A 3 23.59 -66.92 -25.22
CA GLN A 3 24.34 -66.01 -26.13
C GLN A 3 23.63 -65.60 -27.42
N HIS A 4 23.37 -64.28 -27.58
CA HIS A 4 23.55 -63.40 -28.77
C HIS A 4 22.82 -62.06 -28.47
N ARG A 5 23.41 -60.85 -28.41
CA ARG A 5 24.30 -60.08 -29.32
C ARG A 5 23.69 -59.85 -30.71
N ALA A 6 23.32 -58.60 -31.01
CA ALA A 6 23.55 -57.97 -32.33
C ALA A 6 23.34 -56.44 -32.25
N ALA A 7 24.42 -55.72 -32.48
CA ALA A 7 24.44 -54.32 -32.89
C ALA A 7 24.40 -54.27 -34.43
N MET A 8 23.87 -53.18 -35.01
CA MET A 8 24.25 -52.82 -36.38
C MET A 8 24.20 -51.29 -36.59
N ARG A 9 25.40 -50.73 -36.75
CA ARG A 9 25.71 -49.48 -37.45
C ARG A 9 25.95 -49.82 -38.93
N ILE A 10 25.45 -49.00 -39.85
CA ILE A 10 26.03 -48.65 -41.17
C ILE A 10 25.39 -47.27 -41.51
N GLY A 11 26.03 -46.20 -41.97
CA GLY A 11 27.34 -45.98 -42.56
C GLY A 11 27.20 -45.16 -43.86
N GLY A 12 27.92 -44.04 -43.98
CA GLY A 12 28.22 -43.30 -45.23
C GLY A 12 27.11 -42.38 -45.76
N GLY A 13 27.32 -41.12 -46.18
CA GLY A 13 28.53 -40.40 -46.57
C GLY A 13 28.36 -39.88 -47.99
N ALA A 14 28.41 -38.56 -48.21
CA ALA A 14 29.01 -37.87 -49.37
C ALA A 14 28.52 -36.42 -49.49
N ALA A 15 29.45 -35.56 -49.91
CA ALA A 15 29.36 -34.12 -50.02
C ALA A 15 28.68 -33.65 -51.32
N SER A 16 28.11 -32.44 -51.30
CA SER A 16 27.96 -31.61 -52.49
C SER A 16 28.04 -30.11 -52.14
N ARG A 17 28.59 -29.38 -53.11
CA ARG A 17 29.17 -28.02 -53.05
C ARG A 17 28.11 -26.91 -53.23
N PRO A 18 28.49 -25.62 -53.12
CA PRO A 18 27.60 -24.53 -52.70
C PRO A 18 26.80 -23.91 -53.86
N GLY A 19 25.55 -23.55 -53.58
CA GLY A 19 24.70 -22.75 -54.46
C GLY A 19 24.40 -21.40 -53.82
N ALA A 20 24.97 -20.35 -54.40
CA ALA A 20 24.64 -18.97 -54.10
C ALA A 20 23.17 -18.69 -54.47
N ARG A 21 22.40 -18.14 -53.51
CA ARG A 21 21.16 -17.41 -53.76
C ARG A 21 21.06 -16.23 -52.80
N GLU A 22 21.56 -15.10 -53.29
CA GLU A 22 20.82 -13.84 -53.41
C GLU A 22 19.58 -13.73 -52.50
N ALA A 23 19.78 -13.16 -51.31
CA ALA A 23 18.70 -12.67 -50.46
C ALA A 23 18.69 -11.14 -50.55
N ALA A 24 17.63 -10.63 -51.17
CA ALA A 24 17.33 -9.23 -51.30
C ALA A 24 17.31 -8.54 -49.92
N SER A 25 18.19 -7.56 -49.77
CA SER A 25 18.19 -6.55 -48.71
C SER A 25 16.95 -5.66 -48.89
N LEU A 26 15.85 -6.00 -48.23
CA LEU A 26 14.76 -5.06 -47.97
C LEU A 26 15.11 -4.26 -46.71
N ALA A 27 15.53 -3.01 -46.97
CA ALA A 27 15.76 -1.99 -45.98
C ALA A 27 14.48 -1.72 -45.18
N ILE A 28 14.51 -1.97 -43.87
CA ILE A 28 13.48 -1.51 -42.94
C ILE A 28 13.78 -0.03 -42.62
N PRO A 29 12.87 0.91 -42.93
CA PRO A 29 13.12 2.32 -42.66
C PRO A 29 12.92 2.65 -41.17
N GLY A 30 13.88 3.40 -40.63
CA GLY A 30 13.64 4.44 -39.64
C GLY A 30 13.13 4.00 -38.26
N ARG A 31 14.05 3.58 -37.38
CA ARG A 31 13.83 3.59 -35.93
C ARG A 31 13.69 5.06 -35.48
N ALA A 32 12.46 5.56 -35.45
CA ALA A 32 12.14 6.83 -34.83
C ALA A 32 12.51 6.74 -33.34
N ARG A 33 13.50 7.54 -32.94
CA ARG A 33 13.90 7.71 -31.54
C ARG A 33 12.70 8.31 -30.78
N CYS A 34 11.97 7.49 -30.04
CA CYS A 34 11.06 7.97 -28.98
C CYS A 34 11.90 8.48 -27.80
N SER A 35 12.55 9.63 -28.00
CA SER A 35 13.16 10.43 -26.94
C SER A 35 12.20 11.56 -26.55
N ALA A 36 11.02 11.19 -26.06
CA ALA A 36 10.04 12.15 -25.56
C ALA A 36 9.03 11.45 -24.63
N ARG A 37 9.47 10.99 -23.46
CA ARG A 37 8.59 10.59 -22.35
C ARG A 37 9.31 10.47 -21.00
N ARG A 38 10.35 11.28 -20.79
CA ARG A 38 11.16 11.29 -19.56
C ARG A 38 11.07 12.59 -18.76
N ARG A 39 10.14 13.49 -19.09
CA ARG A 39 9.95 14.77 -18.39
C ARG A 39 8.64 14.89 -17.58
N ASP A 40 7.72 13.93 -17.69
CA ASP A 40 6.40 14.06 -17.02
C ASP A 40 6.28 13.28 -15.69
N ALA A 41 7.26 12.43 -15.34
CA ALA A 41 7.22 11.68 -14.08
C ALA A 41 7.74 12.50 -12.88
N ARG A 42 8.57 13.53 -13.12
CA ARG A 42 9.09 14.39 -12.05
C ARG A 42 8.19 15.58 -11.70
N SER A 43 7.10 15.80 -12.43
CA SER A 43 6.27 17.01 -12.31
C SER A 43 5.02 16.84 -11.45
N ARG A 44 4.79 15.68 -10.80
CA ARG A 44 3.63 15.48 -9.90
C ARG A 44 3.96 15.18 -8.44
N ALA A 45 5.22 14.89 -8.11
CA ALA A 45 5.67 14.72 -6.72
C ALA A 45 5.69 16.04 -5.91
N ALA A 46 5.49 17.16 -6.59
CA ALA A 46 5.17 18.45 -6.00
C ALA A 46 3.99 19.03 -6.77
N LEU A 47 2.78 18.51 -6.54
CA LEU A 47 1.60 19.37 -6.70
C LEU A 47 1.87 20.56 -5.79
N GLU A 48 2.17 21.71 -6.39
CA GLU A 48 2.27 22.95 -5.63
C GLU A 48 0.93 23.10 -4.91
N ASP A 49 1.02 23.48 -3.64
CA ASP A 49 -0.07 23.67 -2.67
C ASP A 49 -1.24 24.57 -3.17
N LYS A 50 -1.04 25.22 -4.33
CA LYS A 50 -2.00 26.06 -5.03
C LYS A 50 -3.05 25.29 -5.83
N ASP A 51 -2.81 24.03 -6.17
CA ASP A 51 -3.70 23.26 -7.04
C ASP A 51 -4.62 22.28 -6.28
N LEU A 52 -4.44 22.14 -4.95
CA LEU A 52 -5.27 21.24 -4.15
C LEU A 52 -6.63 21.87 -3.85
N THR A 53 -7.69 21.12 -4.13
CA THR A 53 -9.04 21.41 -3.65
C THR A 53 -9.17 20.94 -2.22
N PHE A 54 -9.78 21.77 -1.37
CA PHE A 54 -10.01 21.47 0.04
C PHE A 54 -11.50 21.48 0.32
N ASN A 55 -11.94 20.46 1.05
CA ASN A 55 -13.32 20.26 1.46
C ASN A 55 -13.41 20.37 2.98
N THR A 56 -14.55 20.87 3.47
CA THR A 56 -14.83 20.86 4.90
C THR A 56 -14.98 19.43 5.39
N THR A 57 -14.26 19.10 6.45
CA THR A 57 -14.26 17.78 7.06
C THR A 57 -14.65 17.92 8.52
N THR A 58 -15.72 17.22 8.88
CA THR A 58 -16.25 17.21 10.24
C THR A 58 -15.85 15.92 10.95
N VAL A 59 -15.37 16.03 12.18
CA VAL A 59 -15.14 14.88 13.05
C VAL A 59 -16.51 14.33 13.48
N VAL A 60 -16.84 13.12 13.05
CA VAL A 60 -18.08 12.44 13.46
C VAL A 60 -17.86 11.80 14.81
N GLU A 61 -16.72 11.14 15.00
CA GLU A 61 -16.40 10.43 16.23
C GLU A 61 -14.89 10.45 16.51
N ASN A 62 -14.53 10.45 17.79
CA ASN A 62 -13.15 10.30 18.27
C ASN A 62 -13.11 9.17 19.32
N ARG A 63 -12.57 8.01 18.94
CA ARG A 63 -12.57 6.79 19.77
C ARG A 63 -11.14 6.40 20.18
N PRO A 64 -10.95 5.82 21.37
CA PRO A 64 -9.64 5.22 21.72
C PRO A 64 -9.36 4.06 20.77
N ALA A 65 -8.17 4.06 20.16
CA ALA A 65 -7.66 2.90 19.42
C ALA A 65 -6.74 2.04 20.33
N SER A 66 -6.18 2.66 21.35
CA SER A 66 -5.26 2.10 22.35
C SER A 66 -5.90 2.15 23.75
N ALA A 67 -5.43 1.32 24.68
CA ALA A 67 -5.99 1.23 26.02
C ALA A 67 -5.66 2.47 26.88
N ASP A 68 -4.48 3.06 26.69
CA ASP A 68 -4.11 4.34 27.31
C ASP A 68 -4.86 5.54 26.70
N GLY A 69 -5.50 5.35 25.54
CA GLY A 69 -6.22 6.38 24.80
C GLY A 69 -5.33 7.44 24.15
N VAL A 70 -4.03 7.19 24.03
CA VAL A 70 -3.09 8.09 23.34
C VAL A 70 -3.32 8.02 21.83
N LEU A 71 -3.36 6.80 21.27
CA LEU A 71 -3.74 6.59 19.88
C LEU A 71 -5.26 6.59 19.74
N ARG A 72 -5.77 7.40 18.81
CA ARG A 72 -7.20 7.64 18.61
C ARG A 72 -7.61 7.46 17.16
N THR A 73 -8.71 6.78 16.94
CA THR A 73 -9.33 6.66 15.61
C THR A 73 -10.37 7.76 15.48
N LEU A 74 -10.20 8.62 14.48
CA LEU A 74 -11.19 9.62 14.12
C LEU A 74 -12.02 9.10 12.95
N LEU A 75 -13.34 9.09 13.12
CA LEU A 75 -14.27 8.93 12.00
C LEU A 75 -14.57 10.32 11.45
N LEU A 76 -14.27 10.52 10.18
CA LEU A 76 -14.41 11.79 9.49
C LEU A 76 -15.59 11.74 8.52
N SER A 77 -16.25 12.87 8.36
CA SER A 77 -17.26 13.12 7.33
C SER A 77 -16.75 14.27 6.47
N VAL A 78 -16.25 13.94 5.29
CA VAL A 78 -15.79 14.90 4.29
C VAL A 78 -16.98 15.35 3.46
N ASP A 79 -17.18 16.66 3.34
CA ASP A 79 -18.23 17.22 2.50
C ASP A 79 -18.00 16.83 1.05
N ASP A 80 -19.04 16.26 0.45
CA ASP A 80 -19.01 15.65 -0.87
C ASP A 80 -20.25 16.16 -1.60
N ASP A 81 -20.06 17.10 -2.52
CA ASP A 81 -21.14 17.87 -3.16
C ASP A 81 -21.89 16.99 -4.16
N VAL A 82 -22.66 16.04 -3.64
CA VAL A 82 -23.52 15.17 -4.42
C VAL A 82 -24.81 15.92 -4.63
N ARG A 83 -24.98 16.50 -5.83
CA ARG A 83 -26.29 16.96 -6.31
C ARG A 83 -27.22 15.75 -6.38
N GLN A 84 -27.97 15.50 -5.31
CA GLN A 84 -29.03 14.51 -5.33
C GLN A 84 -30.16 15.06 -6.20
N LEU A 85 -30.19 14.67 -7.47
CA LEU A 85 -31.35 14.92 -8.32
C LEU A 85 -32.52 14.05 -7.82
N SER A 86 -33.35 14.65 -6.97
CA SER A 86 -34.78 14.35 -6.83
C SER A 86 -35.14 12.91 -6.43
N GLY A 87 -34.47 12.33 -5.43
CA GLY A 87 -34.99 11.19 -4.65
C GLY A 87 -35.29 9.89 -5.41
N ARG A 88 -34.84 9.74 -6.66
CA ARG A 88 -35.03 8.52 -7.46
C ARG A 88 -33.73 7.73 -7.54
N LYS A 89 -33.79 6.48 -7.08
CA LYS A 89 -32.73 5.48 -7.27
C LYS A 89 -32.49 5.29 -8.76
N PHE A 90 -31.33 5.71 -9.28
CA PHE A 90 -30.86 5.19 -10.56
C PHE A 90 -30.38 3.75 -10.34
N GLY A 91 -31.05 2.82 -11.03
CA GLY A 91 -30.66 1.41 -11.05
C GLY A 91 -29.35 1.22 -11.80
N SER A 92 -28.47 0.38 -11.23
CA SER A 92 -27.32 -0.39 -11.77
C SER A 92 -26.38 0.21 -12.83
N ILE A 93 -26.57 1.44 -13.30
CA ILE A 93 -25.74 2.11 -14.28
C ILE A 93 -25.28 3.40 -13.61
N PRO A 94 -23.95 3.65 -13.47
CA PRO A 94 -23.47 4.97 -13.08
C PRO A 94 -24.08 5.97 -14.04
N SER A 95 -24.91 6.90 -13.54
CA SER A 95 -25.46 7.96 -14.38
C SER A 95 -24.30 8.71 -15.04
N LEU A 96 -24.48 9.20 -16.27
CA LEU A 96 -23.51 10.09 -16.92
C LEU A 96 -23.11 11.25 -15.99
N GLU A 97 -24.05 11.74 -15.17
CA GLU A 97 -23.79 12.75 -14.13
C GLU A 97 -22.74 12.34 -13.09
N ARG A 98 -22.64 11.05 -12.73
CA ARG A 98 -21.61 10.54 -11.80
C ARG A 98 -20.22 10.48 -12.44
N LEU A 99 -20.16 10.28 -13.76
CA LEU A 99 -18.92 10.39 -14.53
C LEU A 99 -18.51 11.86 -14.71
N GLU A 100 -19.49 12.77 -14.75
CA GLU A 100 -19.27 14.21 -14.90
C GLU A 100 -18.88 14.89 -13.57
N ASN A 101 -19.36 14.39 -12.43
CA ASN A 101 -18.99 14.86 -11.08
C ASN A 101 -18.60 13.67 -10.19
N PRO A 102 -17.34 13.22 -10.23
CA PRO A 102 -16.87 12.14 -9.38
C PRO A 102 -16.94 12.56 -7.91
N ARG A 103 -17.37 11.65 -7.05
CA ARG A 103 -17.40 11.89 -5.61
C ARG A 103 -16.00 11.94 -5.05
N TRP A 104 -15.81 12.63 -3.93
CA TRP A 104 -14.53 12.64 -3.20
C TRP A 104 -14.05 11.20 -2.91
N ILE A 105 -14.96 10.32 -2.48
CA ILE A 105 -14.65 8.93 -2.16
C ILE A 105 -14.27 8.07 -3.38
N ASP A 106 -14.67 8.46 -4.60
CA ASP A 106 -14.37 7.69 -5.81
C ASP A 106 -12.85 7.67 -6.12
N ALA A 107 -12.10 8.66 -5.61
CA ALA A 107 -10.64 8.68 -5.68
C ALA A 107 -9.96 7.75 -4.65
N PHE A 108 -10.68 7.33 -3.59
CA PHE A 108 -10.17 6.38 -2.60
C PHE A 108 -10.46 4.94 -3.04
N ASN A 109 -9.42 4.27 -3.55
CA ASN A 109 -9.51 2.95 -4.16
C ASN A 109 -8.37 1.99 -3.77
N GLN A 110 -7.36 2.46 -3.02
CA GLN A 110 -6.25 1.64 -2.54
C GLN A 110 -5.90 1.99 -1.08
N PRO A 111 -5.63 0.99 -0.22
CA PRO A 111 -5.04 1.25 1.09
C PRO A 111 -3.69 1.96 0.99
N GLY A 112 -3.39 2.86 1.94
CA GLY A 112 -2.19 3.69 1.94
C GLY A 112 -2.34 5.03 1.18
N GLN A 113 -3.52 5.32 0.63
CA GLN A 113 -3.83 6.67 0.17
C GLN A 113 -4.02 7.62 1.36
N TYR A 114 -3.79 8.91 1.13
CA TYR A 114 -3.73 9.92 2.19
C TYR A 114 -4.43 11.20 1.75
N VAL A 115 -4.62 12.10 2.71
CA VAL A 115 -5.14 13.46 2.51
C VAL A 115 -4.19 14.45 3.16
N ILE A 116 -4.23 15.70 2.73
CA ILE A 116 -3.62 16.81 3.46
C ILE A 116 -4.71 17.46 4.30
N ALA A 117 -4.60 17.34 5.61
CA ALA A 117 -5.43 18.08 6.55
C ALA A 117 -4.84 19.48 6.76
N ARG A 118 -5.69 20.50 6.89
CA ARG A 118 -5.28 21.86 7.23
C ARG A 118 -6.27 22.53 8.20
N ASN A 119 -5.76 23.43 9.04
CA ASN A 119 -6.59 24.28 9.90
C ASN A 119 -6.71 25.70 9.31
N ALA A 120 -7.52 26.54 9.96
CA ALA A 120 -7.71 27.94 9.57
C ALA A 120 -6.42 28.79 9.65
N GLU A 121 -5.45 28.37 10.47
CA GLU A 121 -4.14 29.02 10.62
C GLU A 121 -3.14 28.61 9.51
N GLY A 122 -3.54 27.68 8.63
CA GLY A 122 -2.71 27.20 7.53
C GLY A 122 -1.68 26.13 7.91
N ALA A 123 -1.71 25.62 9.14
CA ALA A 123 -0.93 24.44 9.52
C ALA A 123 -1.44 23.25 8.70
N LYS A 124 -0.51 22.39 8.25
CA LYS A 124 -0.81 21.26 7.37
C LYS A 124 -0.17 19.98 7.88
N GLU A 125 -0.88 18.88 7.69
CA GLU A 125 -0.40 17.55 8.03
C GLU A 125 -0.88 16.54 6.98
N ARG A 126 0.03 15.66 6.54
CA ARG A 126 -0.36 14.50 5.75
C ARG A 126 -0.94 13.45 6.69
N VAL A 127 -2.15 12.97 6.39
CA VAL A 127 -2.80 11.92 7.17
C VAL A 127 -3.20 10.77 6.25
N VAL A 128 -2.71 9.57 6.55
CA VAL A 128 -3.02 8.36 5.78
C VAL A 128 -4.35 7.78 6.26
N LEU A 129 -5.19 7.34 5.31
CA LEU A 129 -6.49 6.76 5.61
C LEU A 129 -6.33 5.36 6.22
N ALA A 130 -7.05 5.11 7.31
CA ALA A 130 -7.00 3.89 8.12
C ALA A 130 -8.20 2.94 7.92
N SER A 131 -9.23 3.38 7.18
CA SER A 131 -10.33 2.54 6.72
C SER A 131 -9.98 1.84 5.40
N THR A 132 -10.60 0.69 5.10
CA THR A 132 -10.49 0.11 3.75
C THR A 132 -11.26 0.97 2.74
N PRO A 133 -10.86 0.99 1.45
CA PRO A 133 -11.67 1.62 0.41
C PRO A 133 -13.10 1.07 0.38
N TYR A 134 -13.26 -0.25 0.50
CA TYR A 134 -14.57 -0.89 0.46
C TYR A 134 -15.51 -0.40 1.57
N ASP A 135 -15.03 -0.36 2.82
CA ASP A 135 -15.84 0.08 3.96
C ASP A 135 -16.19 1.57 3.85
N ALA A 136 -15.22 2.38 3.44
CA ALA A 136 -15.47 3.81 3.23
C ALA A 136 -16.52 4.06 2.13
N HIS A 137 -16.47 3.31 1.02
CA HIS A 137 -17.49 3.36 -0.03
C HIS A 137 -18.87 2.90 0.47
N LYS A 138 -18.91 1.79 1.20
CA LYS A 138 -20.13 1.21 1.77
C LYS A 138 -20.80 2.16 2.75
N ASP A 139 -20.03 2.76 3.67
CA ASP A 139 -20.53 3.67 4.69
C ASP A 139 -20.97 5.03 4.11
N SER A 140 -20.46 5.39 2.93
CA SER A 140 -20.76 6.64 2.21
C SER A 140 -21.87 6.50 1.16
N ALA A 141 -22.35 5.29 0.88
CA ALA A 141 -23.19 4.98 -0.28
C ALA A 141 -24.51 5.77 -0.35
N PHE A 142 -25.06 6.15 0.81
CA PHE A 142 -26.36 6.85 0.92
C PHE A 142 -26.26 8.22 1.59
N LEU A 143 -25.05 8.77 1.70
CA LEU A 143 -24.79 10.05 2.35
C LEU A 143 -24.33 11.06 1.29
N SER A 144 -24.67 12.33 1.51
CA SER A 144 -24.07 13.48 0.82
C SER A 144 -22.70 13.84 1.42
N ALA A 145 -22.00 12.85 1.96
CA ALA A 145 -20.71 13.00 2.59
C ALA A 145 -19.93 11.70 2.45
N SER A 146 -18.61 11.82 2.45
CA SER A 146 -17.68 10.70 2.40
C SER A 146 -17.17 10.40 3.80
N LYS A 147 -17.42 9.18 4.29
CA LYS A 147 -16.95 8.70 5.59
C LYS A 147 -15.64 7.94 5.45
N VAL A 148 -14.63 8.37 6.18
CA VAL A 148 -13.31 7.72 6.24
C VAL A 148 -12.76 7.74 7.66
N GLN A 149 -11.80 6.86 7.94
CA GLN A 149 -11.13 6.82 9.24
C GLN A 149 -9.67 7.23 9.11
N ILE A 150 -9.14 7.87 10.14
CA ILE A 150 -7.70 8.12 10.33
C ILE A 150 -7.28 7.69 11.74
N LEU A 151 -6.02 7.28 11.88
CA LEU A 151 -5.40 7.00 13.18
C LEU A 151 -4.43 8.13 13.51
N VAL A 152 -4.61 8.76 14.66
CA VAL A 152 -3.80 9.87 15.11
C VAL A 152 -3.25 9.62 16.52
N ASP A 153 -2.13 10.24 16.83
CA ASP A 153 -1.57 10.27 18.18
C ASP A 153 -1.98 11.59 18.85
N ARG A 154 -2.61 11.51 20.01
CA ARG A 154 -3.06 12.66 20.80
C ARG A 154 -1.91 13.50 21.36
N ASN A 155 -0.75 12.86 21.59
CA ASN A 155 0.46 13.52 22.06
C ASN A 155 1.29 14.12 20.92
N ASN A 156 0.89 13.90 19.66
CA ASN A 156 1.54 14.53 18.53
C ASN A 156 1.34 16.06 18.63
N THR A 157 2.44 16.78 18.83
CA THR A 157 2.46 18.25 18.94
C THR A 157 2.38 18.94 17.57
N GLY A 158 1.88 18.26 16.54
CA GLY A 158 1.64 18.82 15.23
C GLY A 158 0.66 19.99 15.28
N GLY A 159 0.77 20.92 14.32
CA GLY A 159 0.00 22.16 14.32
C GLY A 159 -1.52 21.99 14.20
N LEU A 160 -2.01 20.81 13.83
CA LEU A 160 -3.45 20.53 13.72
C LEU A 160 -4.08 19.95 14.98
N ASN A 161 -3.28 19.34 15.85
CA ASN A 161 -3.74 18.72 17.08
C ASN A 161 -4.97 17.79 16.90
N LEU A 162 -4.98 17.01 15.81
CA LEU A 162 -6.15 16.22 15.38
C LEU A 162 -6.68 15.28 16.47
N GLY A 163 -5.79 14.68 17.27
CA GLY A 163 -6.18 13.73 18.33
C GLY A 163 -6.99 14.35 19.48
N ASN A 164 -7.03 15.68 19.58
CA ASN A 164 -7.81 16.41 20.59
C ASN A 164 -9.13 16.98 20.06
N LEU A 165 -9.45 16.80 18.78
CA LEU A 165 -10.73 17.25 18.20
C LEU A 165 -11.91 16.47 18.77
N ALA A 166 -12.99 17.18 19.08
CA ALA A 166 -14.26 16.62 19.52
C ALA A 166 -15.19 16.32 18.33
N PRO A 167 -16.16 15.41 18.51
CA PRO A 167 -17.26 15.28 17.55
C PRO A 167 -17.95 16.61 17.26
N GLY A 168 -18.08 16.96 15.99
CA GLY A 168 -18.60 18.24 15.50
C GLY A 168 -17.54 19.27 15.12
N ASP A 169 -16.29 19.09 15.57
CA ASP A 169 -15.19 19.97 15.16
C ASP A 169 -14.90 19.82 13.67
N GLN A 170 -14.44 20.91 13.06
CA GLN A 170 -14.21 21.00 11.62
C GLN A 170 -12.76 21.41 11.32
N PHE A 171 -12.25 20.82 10.25
CA PHE A 171 -11.01 21.23 9.59
C PHE A 171 -11.19 21.05 8.08
N GLU A 172 -10.18 21.35 7.29
CA GLU A 172 -10.25 21.15 5.85
C GLU A 172 -9.35 19.98 5.44
N SER A 173 -9.82 19.11 4.55
CA SER A 173 -9.01 18.06 3.95
C SER A 173 -8.95 18.21 2.44
N SER A 174 -7.81 17.89 1.85
CA SER A 174 -7.67 17.86 0.40
C SER A 174 -8.53 16.77 -0.26
N GLU A 175 -8.53 16.72 -1.59
CA GLU A 175 -8.83 15.50 -2.33
C GLU A 175 -7.96 14.31 -1.87
N VAL A 176 -8.37 13.09 -2.21
CA VAL A 176 -7.60 11.87 -1.91
C VAL A 176 -6.36 11.82 -2.79
N LEU A 177 -5.20 11.69 -2.15
CA LEU A 177 -3.90 11.68 -2.80
C LEU A 177 -3.20 10.33 -2.62
N GLY A 178 -2.17 10.13 -3.43
CA GLY A 178 -1.37 8.91 -3.44
C GLY A 178 -2.02 7.77 -4.23
N ARG A 179 -1.23 6.73 -4.48
CA ARG A 179 -1.64 5.52 -5.23
C ARG A 179 -1.71 4.28 -4.34
N GLY A 180 -1.83 4.49 -3.03
CA GLY A 180 -1.70 3.46 -2.01
C GLY A 180 -0.25 3.17 -1.65
N PHE A 181 -0.01 1.98 -1.09
CA PHE A 181 1.34 1.48 -0.84
C PHE A 181 2.11 1.29 -2.17
N GLN A 182 3.20 2.06 -2.32
CA GLN A 182 3.98 2.16 -3.56
C GLN A 182 5.48 2.20 -3.29
N SER A 183 6.30 1.73 -4.24
CA SER A 183 7.76 1.85 -4.16
C SER A 183 8.22 3.29 -4.38
N LEU A 184 9.21 3.73 -3.59
CA LEU A 184 9.82 5.06 -3.73
C LEU A 184 10.64 5.22 -5.02
N PHE A 185 11.09 4.11 -5.61
CA PHE A 185 11.98 4.14 -6.77
C PHE A 185 11.30 3.70 -8.06
N HIS A 186 10.12 3.07 -7.95
CA HIS A 186 9.39 2.45 -9.05
C HIS A 186 7.89 2.74 -8.91
N GLU A 187 7.39 3.76 -9.59
CA GLU A 187 6.00 4.20 -9.47
C GLU A 187 4.99 3.18 -10.02
N GLU A 188 5.43 2.29 -10.90
CA GLU A 188 4.65 1.18 -11.42
C GLU A 188 4.40 0.09 -10.37
N ASP A 189 5.30 -0.03 -9.39
CA ASP A 189 5.29 -1.11 -8.40
C ASP A 189 4.51 -0.71 -7.15
N ARG A 190 3.45 -1.47 -6.90
CA ARG A 190 2.44 -1.22 -5.86
C ARG A 190 1.89 -2.51 -5.27
N LEU A 191 1.19 -2.40 -4.14
CA LEU A 191 0.55 -3.53 -3.46
C LEU A 191 -0.25 -4.44 -4.40
N GLY A 192 -1.12 -3.85 -5.25
CA GLY A 192 -1.95 -4.63 -6.17
C GLY A 192 -1.16 -5.56 -7.09
N LEU A 193 -0.03 -5.08 -7.64
CA LEU A 193 0.83 -5.90 -8.51
C LEU A 193 1.46 -7.08 -7.75
N SER A 194 1.82 -6.87 -6.47
CA SER A 194 2.39 -7.95 -5.65
C SER A 194 1.37 -9.06 -5.33
N LEU A 195 0.10 -8.69 -5.18
CA LEU A 195 -0.99 -9.65 -5.05
C LEU A 195 -1.20 -10.44 -6.34
N GLU A 196 -1.21 -9.76 -7.50
CA GLU A 196 -1.35 -10.40 -8.82
C GLU A 196 -0.22 -11.38 -9.13
N GLU A 197 1.01 -11.05 -8.73
CA GLU A 197 2.20 -11.89 -8.91
C GLU A 197 2.33 -13.03 -7.88
N GLY A 198 1.41 -13.13 -6.92
CA GLY A 198 1.46 -14.20 -5.92
C GLY A 198 2.62 -14.06 -4.92
N LYS A 199 3.08 -12.84 -4.62
CA LYS A 199 4.15 -12.58 -3.64
C LYS A 199 3.67 -12.64 -2.20
N ASN A 200 4.45 -13.24 -1.30
CA ASN A 200 4.19 -13.15 0.13
C ASN A 200 4.28 -11.69 0.60
N LEU A 201 3.51 -11.32 1.62
CA LEU A 201 3.47 -9.95 2.13
C LEU A 201 4.03 -9.88 3.55
N VAL A 202 4.89 -8.89 3.78
CA VAL A 202 5.41 -8.55 5.11
C VAL A 202 5.01 -7.13 5.44
N LEU A 203 4.02 -7.00 6.32
CA LEU A 203 3.48 -5.75 6.81
C LEU A 203 4.28 -5.32 8.05
N VAL A 204 4.82 -4.12 8.05
CA VAL A 204 5.69 -3.60 9.11
C VAL A 204 5.16 -2.23 9.53
N ALA A 205 4.74 -2.13 10.78
CA ALA A 205 4.09 -0.96 11.34
C ALA A 205 4.76 -0.51 12.64
N SER A 206 4.76 0.79 12.92
CA SER A 206 5.08 1.34 14.24
C SER A 206 4.14 2.48 14.58
N GLY A 207 3.69 2.57 15.83
CA GLY A 207 2.82 3.65 16.30
C GLY A 207 1.56 3.83 15.43
N THR A 208 1.34 5.04 14.92
CA THR A 208 0.21 5.38 14.02
C THR A 208 0.29 4.74 12.64
N GLY A 209 1.45 4.20 12.23
CA GLY A 209 1.61 3.46 10.96
C GLY A 209 0.79 2.17 10.90
N ILE A 210 0.27 1.69 12.03
CA ILE A 210 -0.70 0.59 12.04
C ILE A 210 -2.04 0.98 11.41
N GLY A 211 -2.38 2.26 11.32
CA GLY A 211 -3.61 2.74 10.67
C GLY A 211 -3.73 2.29 9.20
N PRO A 212 -2.80 2.70 8.31
CA PRO A 212 -2.82 2.23 6.93
C PRO A 212 -2.57 0.73 6.79
N ILE A 213 -1.81 0.12 7.70
CA ILE A 213 -1.57 -1.33 7.69
C ILE A 213 -2.83 -2.11 8.08
N ARG A 214 -3.65 -1.59 9.00
CA ARG A 214 -5.00 -2.08 9.29
C ARG A 214 -5.87 -2.01 8.05
N ALA A 215 -5.86 -0.88 7.33
CA ALA A 215 -6.58 -0.75 6.06
C ALA A 215 -6.16 -1.79 5.02
N VAL A 216 -4.91 -2.26 5.04
CA VAL A 216 -4.43 -3.38 4.21
C VAL A 216 -4.89 -4.72 4.78
N ALA A 217 -4.75 -4.94 6.09
CA ALA A 217 -5.09 -6.19 6.76
C ALA A 217 -6.58 -6.51 6.60
N ASP A 218 -7.46 -5.52 6.69
CA ASP A 218 -8.91 -5.67 6.52
C ASP A 218 -9.36 -5.68 5.05
N TRP A 219 -8.44 -5.39 4.12
CA TRP A 219 -8.80 -5.30 2.71
C TRP A 219 -9.14 -6.67 2.13
N ALA A 220 -10.34 -6.80 1.55
CA ALA A 220 -10.84 -8.08 1.03
C ALA A 220 -9.86 -8.83 0.10
N PRO A 221 -9.13 -8.19 -0.83
CA PRO A 221 -8.09 -8.85 -1.61
C PRO A 221 -6.99 -9.48 -0.76
N VAL A 222 -6.52 -8.81 0.30
CA VAL A 222 -5.48 -9.35 1.20
C VAL A 222 -6.04 -10.45 2.09
N GLN A 223 -7.27 -10.30 2.59
CA GLN A 223 -7.98 -11.32 3.36
C GLN A 223 -8.18 -12.62 2.57
N ALA A 224 -8.60 -12.53 1.30
CA ALA A 224 -8.74 -13.69 0.42
C ALA A 224 -7.39 -14.32 0.02
N TYR A 225 -6.33 -13.52 0.11
CA TYR A 225 -4.97 -13.92 -0.24
C TYR A 225 -4.26 -14.64 0.93
N ALA A 226 -4.47 -14.16 2.15
CA ALA A 226 -3.96 -14.77 3.37
C ALA A 226 -4.53 -16.18 3.58
N GLY A 227 -3.66 -17.13 3.92
CA GLY A 227 -4.05 -18.53 4.16
C GLY A 227 -4.33 -19.37 2.91
N ASN A 228 -4.53 -18.76 1.74
CA ASN A 228 -4.75 -19.47 0.47
C ASN A 228 -3.43 -19.80 -0.26
N GLY A 229 -2.47 -20.37 0.46
CA GLY A 229 -1.14 -20.73 -0.06
C GLY A 229 -0.09 -19.61 0.02
N HIS A 230 -0.50 -18.37 0.33
CA HIS A 230 0.39 -17.23 0.52
C HIS A 230 0.54 -16.85 1.99
N VAL A 231 1.73 -16.36 2.34
CA VAL A 231 2.07 -15.94 3.70
C VAL A 231 1.93 -14.43 3.80
N VAL A 232 1.11 -13.98 4.76
CA VAL A 232 1.00 -12.57 5.14
C VAL A 232 1.42 -12.45 6.60
N SER A 233 2.48 -11.70 6.89
CA SER A 233 2.98 -11.50 8.25
C SER A 233 2.89 -10.02 8.63
N LEU A 234 2.42 -9.73 9.85
CA LEU A 234 2.33 -8.37 10.39
C LEU A 234 3.27 -8.21 11.57
N PHE A 235 4.26 -7.34 11.47
CA PHE A 235 5.13 -6.90 12.55
C PHE A 235 4.67 -5.53 13.01
N TYR A 236 4.16 -5.44 14.23
CA TYR A 236 3.68 -4.18 14.77
C TYR A 236 4.44 -3.81 16.05
N HIS A 237 5.17 -2.70 15.97
CA HIS A 237 5.91 -2.14 17.08
C HIS A 237 5.09 -1.15 17.90
N TYR A 238 5.17 -1.30 19.22
CA TYR A 238 4.58 -0.44 20.23
C TYR A 238 5.41 -0.48 21.52
N GLU A 239 5.32 0.58 22.34
CA GLU A 239 6.14 0.70 23.56
C GLU A 239 5.65 -0.20 24.69
N SER A 240 4.34 -0.25 24.87
CA SER A 240 3.65 -1.07 25.85
C SER A 240 2.37 -1.64 25.26
N LEU A 241 1.85 -2.71 25.85
CA LEU A 241 0.57 -3.28 25.43
C LEU A 241 -0.57 -2.25 25.52
N GLU A 242 -0.49 -1.30 26.46
CA GLU A 242 -1.49 -0.25 26.63
C GLU A 242 -1.48 0.77 25.49
N SER A 243 -0.29 1.05 24.94
CA SER A 243 -0.10 1.97 23.80
C SER A 243 -0.37 1.33 22.44
N ALA A 244 -0.56 0.01 22.38
CA ALA A 244 -0.81 -0.70 21.13
C ALA A 244 -2.24 -0.40 20.63
N ALA A 245 -2.37 0.01 19.37
CA ALA A 245 -3.67 0.21 18.75
C ALA A 245 -4.25 -1.10 18.18
N TYR A 246 -5.57 -1.22 18.21
CA TYR A 246 -6.35 -2.29 17.58
C TYR A 246 -5.99 -3.71 18.08
N VAL A 247 -5.60 -3.82 19.35
CA VAL A 247 -5.24 -5.12 19.97
C VAL A 247 -6.40 -6.12 19.91
N ASP A 248 -7.63 -5.63 19.99
CA ASP A 248 -8.88 -6.38 19.85
C ASP A 248 -9.06 -6.99 18.45
N GLU A 249 -8.52 -6.35 17.41
CA GLU A 249 -8.61 -6.83 16.02
C GLU A 249 -7.56 -7.91 15.68
N PHE A 250 -6.51 -8.06 16.49
CA PHE A 250 -5.42 -9.00 16.19
C PHE A 250 -5.90 -10.43 16.02
N GLN A 251 -6.91 -10.84 16.78
CA GLN A 251 -7.46 -12.19 16.69
C GLN A 251 -8.21 -12.40 15.37
N SER A 252 -9.00 -11.41 14.94
CA SER A 252 -9.69 -11.42 13.64
C SER A 252 -8.69 -11.57 12.48
N TRP A 253 -7.59 -10.81 12.52
CA TRP A 253 -6.53 -10.93 11.51
C TRP A 253 -5.85 -12.29 11.50
N ARG A 254 -5.64 -12.91 12.67
CA ARG A 254 -5.08 -14.27 12.75
C ARG A 254 -6.04 -15.31 12.18
N GLU A 255 -7.33 -15.17 12.43
CA GLU A 255 -8.37 -16.05 11.88
C GLU A 255 -8.48 -15.92 10.35
N ALA A 256 -8.21 -14.72 9.82
CA ALA A 256 -8.03 -14.47 8.40
C ALA A 256 -6.73 -15.05 7.80
N GLY A 257 -5.87 -15.65 8.60
CA GLY A 257 -4.60 -16.23 8.15
C GLY A 257 -3.41 -15.28 8.14
N ILE A 258 -3.53 -14.07 8.73
CA ILE A 258 -2.42 -13.14 8.89
C ILE A 258 -1.61 -13.50 10.15
N HIS A 259 -0.30 -13.67 10.00
CA HIS A 259 0.61 -13.94 11.12
C HIS A 259 0.98 -12.65 11.86
N VAL A 260 0.18 -12.28 12.86
CA VAL A 260 0.43 -11.10 13.70
C VAL A 260 1.54 -11.36 14.72
N ARG A 261 2.61 -10.56 14.65
CA ARG A 261 3.82 -10.56 15.49
C ARG A 261 3.94 -9.21 16.22
N PRO A 262 3.41 -9.13 17.46
CA PRO A 262 3.57 -7.95 18.29
C PRO A 262 5.05 -7.76 18.69
N CYS A 263 5.59 -6.56 18.48
CA CYS A 263 7.01 -6.22 18.71
C CYS A 263 7.11 -5.16 19.80
N GLN A 264 7.06 -5.58 21.07
CA GLN A 264 7.09 -4.63 22.18
C GLN A 264 8.51 -4.12 22.43
N GLY A 265 8.69 -2.79 22.46
CA GLY A 265 9.99 -2.17 22.71
C GLY A 265 9.92 -0.66 22.82
N LYS A 266 10.86 -0.05 23.54
CA LYS A 266 10.96 1.42 23.60
C LYS A 266 11.46 2.05 22.30
N ASP A 267 12.13 1.26 21.46
CA ASP A 267 12.71 1.71 20.20
C ASP A 267 12.26 0.77 19.09
N ALA A 268 11.90 1.37 17.95
CA ALA A 268 11.49 0.70 16.73
C ALA A 268 12.58 -0.25 16.18
N SER A 269 13.83 -0.10 16.61
CA SER A 269 14.92 -1.04 16.30
C SER A 269 14.64 -2.49 16.73
N VAL A 270 13.69 -2.74 17.66
CA VAL A 270 13.23 -4.09 18.00
C VAL A 270 12.70 -4.84 16.77
N ILE A 271 12.07 -4.15 15.82
CA ILE A 271 11.60 -4.77 14.57
C ILE A 271 12.77 -5.31 13.74
N GLU A 272 13.94 -4.68 13.78
CA GLU A 272 15.11 -5.22 13.08
C GLU A 272 15.51 -6.57 13.66
N GLY A 273 15.47 -6.70 14.99
CA GLY A 273 15.75 -7.97 15.67
C GLY A 273 14.72 -9.05 15.35
N GLU A 274 13.48 -8.69 15.07
CA GLU A 274 12.44 -9.63 14.66
C GLU A 274 12.53 -10.01 13.18
N LEU A 275 12.81 -9.06 12.30
CA LEU A 275 12.91 -9.30 10.85
C LEU A 275 14.22 -9.98 10.43
N PHE A 276 15.32 -9.64 11.09
CA PHE A 276 16.66 -10.09 10.73
C PHE A 276 17.28 -10.96 11.84
N ASP A 277 18.18 -11.85 11.45
CA ASP A 277 18.98 -12.64 12.38
C ASP A 277 20.26 -11.88 12.83
N GLN A 278 21.12 -12.52 13.63
CA GLN A 278 22.37 -11.91 14.11
C GLN A 278 23.37 -11.59 13.00
N LYS A 279 23.22 -12.20 11.82
CA LYS A 279 24.04 -11.94 10.63
C LYS A 279 23.43 -10.83 9.76
N GLY A 280 22.24 -10.35 10.13
CA GLY A 280 21.47 -9.38 9.35
C GLY A 280 20.70 -10.03 8.21
N GLU A 281 20.54 -11.36 8.19
CA GLU A 281 19.77 -12.07 7.18
C GLU A 281 18.27 -12.08 7.52
N VAL A 282 17.39 -11.92 6.53
CA VAL A 282 15.93 -12.03 6.78
C VAL A 282 15.61 -13.41 7.33
N ARG A 283 14.90 -13.46 8.48
CA ARG A 283 14.61 -14.73 9.14
C ARG A 283 13.73 -15.62 8.27
N SER A 284 14.13 -16.89 8.13
CA SER A 284 13.41 -17.91 7.36
C SER A 284 12.03 -18.26 7.92
N THR A 285 11.74 -17.87 9.16
CA THR A 285 10.42 -18.00 9.79
C THR A 285 9.40 -16.99 9.26
N ILE A 286 9.86 -15.95 8.56
CA ILE A 286 9.05 -14.84 8.05
C ILE A 286 8.87 -14.98 6.55
N VAL A 287 9.96 -15.32 5.87
CA VAL A 287 10.03 -15.44 4.42
C VAL A 287 10.53 -16.85 4.11
N LYS A 288 9.78 -17.58 3.29
CA LYS A 288 10.25 -18.88 2.80
C LYS A 288 11.57 -18.65 2.02
N PRO A 289 12.60 -19.49 2.22
CA PRO A 289 13.81 -19.43 1.41
C PRO A 289 13.46 -19.40 -0.09
N ASP A 290 14.21 -18.62 -0.88
CA ASP A 290 14.01 -18.43 -2.32
C ASP A 290 12.68 -17.80 -2.74
N THR A 291 11.96 -17.14 -1.82
CA THR A 291 10.82 -16.29 -2.17
C THR A 291 11.19 -14.82 -2.21
N ASP A 292 10.52 -14.07 -3.08
CA ASP A 292 10.69 -12.63 -3.29
C ASP A 292 9.47 -11.90 -2.69
N PRO A 293 9.41 -11.70 -1.36
CA PRO A 293 8.27 -11.08 -0.69
C PRO A 293 8.21 -9.58 -0.93
N SER A 294 7.02 -9.00 -0.79
CA SER A 294 6.83 -7.56 -0.77
C SER A 294 6.66 -7.04 0.65
N PHE A 295 7.40 -5.99 0.99
CA PHE A 295 7.37 -5.32 2.29
C PHE A 295 6.52 -4.07 2.23
N LEU A 296 5.59 -3.89 3.17
CA LEU A 296 4.82 -2.67 3.35
C LEU A 296 5.23 -2.05 4.67
N ILE A 297 5.82 -0.86 4.63
CA ILE A 297 6.41 -0.21 5.81
C ILE A 297 5.68 1.10 6.08
N SER A 298 5.27 1.33 7.34
CA SER A 298 4.62 2.57 7.75
C SER A 298 4.86 2.92 9.22
N GLY A 299 4.96 4.23 9.52
CA GLY A 299 5.01 4.77 10.87
C GLY A 299 6.41 4.84 11.48
N PHE A 300 7.46 4.76 10.66
CA PHE A 300 8.85 4.84 11.12
C PHE A 300 9.46 6.21 10.82
N PRO A 301 10.32 6.74 11.71
CA PRO A 301 11.12 7.90 11.39
C PRO A 301 12.04 7.62 10.20
N GLY A 302 12.29 8.62 9.34
CA GLY A 302 13.04 8.43 8.09
C GLY A 302 14.44 7.79 8.25
N LYS A 303 15.12 7.98 9.40
CA LYS A 303 16.39 7.29 9.69
C LYS A 303 16.22 5.78 9.86
N VAL A 304 15.17 5.35 10.56
CA VAL A 304 14.84 3.93 10.77
C VAL A 304 14.38 3.32 9.45
N THR A 305 13.52 4.01 8.71
CA THR A 305 13.08 3.60 7.37
C THR A 305 14.26 3.39 6.44
N ALA A 306 15.19 4.35 6.34
CA ALA A 306 16.36 4.23 5.48
C ALA A 306 17.27 3.05 5.89
N ARG A 307 17.39 2.77 7.19
CA ARG A 307 18.13 1.62 7.71
C ARG A 307 17.45 0.30 7.35
N LEU A 308 16.13 0.19 7.53
CA LEU A 308 15.35 -0.97 7.12
C LEU A 308 15.48 -1.23 5.62
N SER A 309 15.33 -0.20 4.77
CA SER A 309 15.53 -0.32 3.32
C SER A 309 16.92 -0.87 2.98
N ARG A 310 17.96 -0.38 3.66
CA ARG A 310 19.34 -0.83 3.42
C ARG A 310 19.54 -2.28 3.81
N LEU A 311 18.98 -2.71 4.96
CA LEU A 311 19.05 -4.10 5.39
C LEU A 311 18.30 -5.01 4.40
N LEU A 312 17.12 -4.60 3.92
CA LEU A 312 16.36 -5.34 2.90
C LEU A 312 17.16 -5.46 1.60
N SER A 313 17.76 -4.36 1.10
CA SER A 313 18.60 -4.40 -0.10
C SER A 313 19.85 -5.27 0.07
N ASN A 314 20.49 -5.27 1.25
CA ASN A 314 21.62 -6.16 1.53
C ASN A 314 21.22 -7.64 1.51
N ASN A 315 19.94 -7.94 1.73
CA ASN A 315 19.35 -9.27 1.66
C ASN A 315 18.83 -9.64 0.26
N GLY A 316 19.11 -8.83 -0.77
CA GLY A 316 18.67 -9.07 -2.13
C GLY A 316 17.21 -8.74 -2.39
N ILE A 317 16.50 -8.13 -1.44
CA ILE A 317 15.14 -7.61 -1.66
C ILE A 317 15.25 -6.34 -2.50
N SER A 318 14.70 -6.40 -3.71
CA SER A 318 14.74 -5.28 -4.64
C SER A 318 13.91 -4.10 -4.14
N GLY A 319 14.34 -2.87 -4.44
CA GLY A 319 13.64 -1.66 -4.00
C GLY A 319 12.21 -1.54 -4.54
N ASN A 320 11.90 -2.21 -5.65
CA ASN A 320 10.54 -2.33 -6.18
C ASN A 320 9.63 -3.29 -5.39
N ARG A 321 10.16 -3.97 -4.38
CA ARG A 321 9.41 -4.84 -3.46
C ARG A 321 9.20 -4.22 -2.10
N VAL A 322 9.59 -2.95 -1.92
CA VAL A 322 9.43 -2.24 -0.65
C VAL A 322 8.53 -1.04 -0.88
N PHE A 323 7.38 -1.05 -0.22
CA PHE A 323 6.30 -0.10 -0.40
C PHE A 323 6.07 0.74 0.84
N TYR A 324 5.73 2.00 0.61
CA TYR A 324 5.50 3.01 1.63
C TYR A 324 4.23 3.79 1.33
N CYS A 325 3.69 4.47 2.33
CA CYS A 325 2.51 5.34 2.20
C CYS A 325 2.64 6.69 2.92
N ASP A 326 3.70 6.87 3.70
CA ASP A 326 3.92 7.99 4.64
C ASP A 326 5.04 8.96 4.19
N PHE A 327 5.77 8.66 3.10
CA PHE A 327 6.90 9.45 2.59
C PHE A 327 6.62 10.23 1.31
#